data_AF-A0A139GTB7-F1
#
_entry.id   AF-A0A139GTB7-F1
#
_cell.length_a   1.000
_cell.length_b   1.000
_cell.length_c   1.000
_cell.angle_alpha   90.00
_cell.angle_beta   90.00
_cell.angle_gamma   90.00
#
_symmetry.space_group_name_H-M   'P 1'
#
loop_
_entity.id
_entity.type
_entity.pdbx_description
1 polymer ?
#
loop_
_entity_poly.entity_id
_entity_poly.type
_entity_poly.pdbx_seq_one_letter_code
_entity_poly.pdbx_strand_id
1 'polypeptide(L)'
;MPSLLSSMHEVSLMNDSHVRSSWNRADEGMPNFVKVDVMDLLRNLRHTLQRIPGTDAFWRARDVGSLVSITVTRLRLKFMLERAVINNEETSDFFSLIAVSRSLLTLSLRILECKDYFSEQQIELIDIAYFEALPPAGVLAIEVLRRDRLKYDESDFPRSEILQNLSILVPELEAVGPEEGKYGVCIQGANAIKKVLETCLARRPQPLDATQAAMLDGQLGFNNDADFLDWLGHVDLETVSWLDGA
;
A
#
# COMPACT_ATOMS: atom_id res chain seq x y z
N MET A 1 -21.76 32.71 10.60
CA MET A 1 -21.60 31.59 9.64
C MET A 1 -20.30 30.78 9.74
N PRO A 2 -19.20 31.21 10.42
CA PRO A 2 -18.03 30.34 10.63
C PRO A 2 -18.27 29.18 11.62
N SER A 3 -19.24 29.31 12.54
CA SER A 3 -19.44 28.39 13.67
C SER A 3 -20.03 27.02 13.31
N LEU A 4 -20.82 26.93 12.24
CA LEU A 4 -21.44 25.67 11.80
C LEU A 4 -20.47 24.79 11.00
N LEU A 5 -19.60 25.40 10.20
CA LEU A 5 -18.52 24.68 9.50
C LEU A 5 -17.50 24.12 10.50
N SER A 6 -17.18 24.90 11.55
CA SER A 6 -16.31 24.45 12.64
C SER A 6 -16.92 23.27 13.41
N SER A 7 -18.24 23.29 13.68
CA SER A 7 -18.90 22.18 14.39
C SER A 7 -19.05 20.93 13.52
N MET A 8 -19.24 21.06 12.22
CA MET A 8 -19.30 19.91 11.30
C MET A 8 -17.91 19.26 11.12
N HIS A 9 -16.86 20.07 11.06
CA HIS A 9 -15.48 19.59 11.03
C HIS A 9 -15.09 18.87 12.34
N GLU A 10 -15.46 19.42 13.50
CA GLU A 10 -15.26 18.77 14.81
C GLU A 10 -16.02 17.43 14.94
N VAL A 11 -17.24 17.35 14.41
CA VAL A 11 -18.02 16.10 14.40
C VAL A 11 -17.40 15.05 13.46
N SER A 12 -16.84 15.45 12.32
CA SER A 12 -16.13 14.55 11.40
C SER A 12 -14.87 13.97 12.05
N LEU A 13 -14.02 14.83 12.62
CA LEU A 13 -12.79 14.44 13.34
C LEU A 13 -13.08 13.49 14.52
N MET A 14 -14.18 13.75 15.25
CA MET A 14 -14.60 12.90 16.36
C MET A 14 -15.11 11.54 15.89
N ASN A 15 -15.66 11.46 14.67
CA ASN A 15 -16.10 10.20 14.07
C ASN A 15 -14.91 9.36 13.59
N ASP A 16 -13.88 9.98 13.01
CA ASP A 16 -12.72 9.26 12.46
C ASP A 16 -11.76 8.74 13.54
N SER A 17 -11.55 9.52 14.61
CA SER A 17 -10.84 9.03 15.81
C SER A 17 -11.62 7.90 16.51
N HIS A 18 -12.95 7.94 16.48
CA HIS A 18 -13.79 6.85 16.96
C HIS A 18 -13.68 5.60 16.07
N VAL A 19 -13.60 5.77 14.74
CA VAL A 19 -13.38 4.67 13.79
C VAL A 19 -12.02 4.02 14.00
N ARG A 20 -10.93 4.79 14.10
CA ARG A 20 -9.57 4.26 14.39
C ARG A 20 -9.50 3.55 15.75
N SER A 21 -10.12 4.10 16.79
CA SER A 21 -10.16 3.46 18.11
C SER A 21 -11.05 2.21 18.14
N SER A 22 -12.13 2.17 17.37
CA SER A 22 -12.93 0.96 17.15
C SER A 22 -12.11 -0.13 16.45
N TRP A 23 -11.37 0.23 15.40
CA TRP A 23 -10.44 -0.68 14.71
C TRP A 23 -9.40 -1.27 15.67
N ASN A 24 -8.72 -0.41 16.46
CA ASN A 24 -7.68 -0.88 17.40
C ASN A 24 -8.25 -1.83 18.46
N ARG A 25 -9.44 -1.56 19.00
CA ARG A 25 -10.11 -2.48 19.94
C ARG A 25 -10.45 -3.82 19.30
N ALA A 26 -10.93 -3.82 18.06
CA ALA A 26 -11.21 -5.04 17.33
C ALA A 26 -9.93 -5.85 17.08
N ASP A 27 -8.83 -5.17 16.73
CA ASP A 27 -7.52 -5.79 16.49
C ASP A 27 -6.93 -6.39 17.78
N GLU A 28 -7.02 -5.66 18.89
CA GLU A 28 -6.61 -6.13 20.23
C GLU A 28 -7.46 -7.30 20.71
N GLY A 29 -8.74 -7.37 20.32
CA GLY A 29 -9.65 -8.45 20.63
C GLY A 29 -9.41 -9.74 19.84
N MET A 30 -8.53 -9.73 18.83
CA MET A 30 -8.30 -10.90 17.97
C MET A 30 -7.68 -12.08 18.74
N PRO A 31 -7.99 -13.34 18.34
CA PRO A 31 -7.35 -14.52 18.91
C PRO A 31 -5.83 -14.50 18.78
N ASN A 32 -5.13 -15.06 19.76
CA ASN A 32 -3.65 -15.03 19.82
C ASN A 32 -2.95 -15.63 18.59
N PHE A 33 -3.55 -16.63 17.94
CA PHE A 33 -2.97 -17.23 16.74
C PHE A 33 -2.96 -16.28 15.53
N VAL A 34 -3.86 -15.29 15.50
CA VAL A 34 -3.92 -14.24 14.44
C VAL A 34 -2.85 -13.17 14.66
N LYS A 35 -2.41 -13.00 15.91
CA LYS A 35 -1.38 -12.01 16.29
C LYS A 35 0.06 -12.51 16.09
N VAL A 36 0.22 -13.72 15.57
CA VAL A 36 1.54 -14.26 15.22
C VAL A 36 2.17 -13.40 14.14
N ASP A 37 3.48 -13.19 14.24
CA ASP A 37 4.23 -12.51 13.19
C ASP A 37 4.28 -13.39 11.93
N VAL A 38 3.38 -13.08 10.99
CA VAL A 38 3.30 -13.77 9.71
C VAL A 38 4.57 -13.61 8.90
N MET A 39 5.29 -12.49 9.02
CA MET A 39 6.54 -12.29 8.30
C MET A 39 7.61 -13.26 8.82
N ASP A 40 7.71 -13.45 10.12
CA ASP A 40 8.62 -14.45 10.71
C ASP A 40 8.22 -15.88 10.30
N LEU A 41 6.92 -16.17 10.30
CA LEU A 41 6.41 -17.47 9.87
C LEU A 41 6.76 -17.75 8.40
N LEU A 42 6.56 -16.77 7.51
CA LEU A 42 6.94 -16.83 6.09
C LEU A 42 8.46 -16.93 5.88
N ARG A 43 9.28 -16.33 6.75
CA ARG A 43 10.75 -16.48 6.74
C ARG A 43 11.18 -17.89 7.07
N ASN A 44 10.51 -18.49 8.05
CA ASN A 44 10.87 -19.78 8.58
C ASN A 44 10.12 -20.95 7.94
N LEU A 45 9.32 -20.71 6.89
CA LEU A 45 8.46 -21.70 6.21
C LEU A 45 9.14 -23.06 5.99
N ARG A 46 10.41 -23.06 5.56
CA ARG A 46 11.19 -24.29 5.28
C ARG A 46 11.67 -25.03 6.54
N HIS A 47 11.67 -24.37 7.69
CA HIS A 47 12.18 -24.87 8.97
C HIS A 47 11.09 -25.02 10.04
N THR A 48 9.83 -24.75 9.68
CA THR A 48 8.75 -24.55 10.65
C THR A 48 8.35 -25.84 11.38
N LEU A 49 8.96 -26.06 12.54
CA LEU A 49 8.40 -26.84 13.65
C LEU A 49 7.81 -25.91 14.72
N GLN A 50 7.33 -24.72 14.31
CA GLN A 50 6.69 -23.80 15.25
C GLN A 50 5.31 -24.33 15.64
N ARG A 51 5.00 -24.27 16.94
CA ARG A 51 3.68 -24.63 17.49
C ARG A 51 2.71 -23.47 17.29
N ILE A 52 1.45 -23.81 17.01
CA ILE A 52 0.36 -22.83 16.95
C ILE A 52 0.06 -22.37 18.39
N PRO A 53 0.09 -21.04 18.68
CA PRO A 53 -0.15 -20.54 20.03
C PRO A 53 -1.49 -21.02 20.61
N GLY A 54 -1.45 -21.55 21.83
CA GLY A 54 -2.63 -22.09 22.52
C GLY A 54 -3.03 -23.50 22.11
N THR A 55 -2.21 -24.20 21.31
CA THR A 55 -2.46 -25.60 20.93
C THR A 55 -1.18 -26.45 20.97
N ASP A 56 -1.34 -27.77 20.96
CA ASP A 56 -0.23 -28.72 20.78
C ASP A 56 0.09 -29.03 19.31
N ALA A 57 -0.60 -28.38 18.37
CA ALA A 57 -0.42 -28.59 16.94
C ALA A 57 0.70 -27.72 16.36
N PHE A 58 1.30 -28.20 15.26
CA PHE A 58 2.29 -27.47 14.47
C PHE A 58 1.65 -26.85 13.24
N TRP A 59 2.18 -25.72 12.78
CA TRP A 59 1.73 -25.06 11.55
C TRP A 59 1.87 -25.97 10.34
N ARG A 60 0.78 -26.20 9.61
CA ARG A 60 0.81 -26.82 8.27
C ARG A 60 0.76 -25.73 7.20
N ALA A 61 1.21 -26.04 5.98
CA ALA A 61 1.19 -25.08 4.86
C ALA A 61 -0.20 -24.47 4.60
N ARG A 62 -1.28 -25.25 4.81
CA ARG A 62 -2.66 -24.74 4.73
C ARG A 62 -2.96 -23.72 5.83
N ASP A 63 -2.57 -24.01 7.06
CA ASP A 63 -2.83 -23.13 8.20
C ASP A 63 -2.07 -21.81 8.04
N VAL A 64 -0.84 -21.87 7.52
CA VAL A 64 -0.05 -20.69 7.16
C VAL A 64 -0.76 -19.89 6.07
N GLY A 65 -1.21 -20.54 4.98
CA GLY A 65 -1.94 -19.87 3.91
C GLY A 65 -3.22 -19.15 4.40
N SER A 66 -3.99 -19.80 5.28
CA SER A 66 -5.17 -19.18 5.90
C SER A 66 -4.79 -17.99 6.78
N LEU A 67 -3.73 -18.10 7.59
CA LEU A 67 -3.27 -17.00 8.44
C LEU A 67 -2.77 -15.82 7.61
N VAL A 68 -2.04 -16.09 6.52
CA VAL A 68 -1.60 -15.07 5.56
C VAL A 68 -2.81 -14.36 4.95
N SER A 69 -3.81 -15.10 4.45
CA SER A 69 -5.03 -14.54 3.87
C SER A 69 -5.80 -13.63 4.86
N ILE A 70 -5.94 -14.07 6.13
CA ILE A 70 -6.55 -13.26 7.19
C ILE A 70 -5.75 -11.97 7.42
N THR A 71 -4.42 -12.08 7.46
CA THR A 71 -3.53 -10.95 7.72
C THR A 71 -3.53 -9.93 6.58
N VAL A 72 -3.50 -10.40 5.33
CA VAL A 72 -3.63 -9.56 4.14
C VAL A 72 -4.98 -8.83 4.16
N THR A 73 -6.08 -9.56 4.36
CA THR A 73 -7.42 -8.97 4.44
C THR A 73 -7.49 -7.89 5.52
N ARG A 74 -6.92 -8.15 6.70
CA ARG A 74 -6.90 -7.19 7.81
C ARG A 74 -6.11 -5.93 7.46
N LEU A 75 -4.92 -6.07 6.90
CA LEU A 75 -4.10 -4.93 6.46
C LEU A 75 -4.79 -4.14 5.34
N ARG A 76 -5.44 -4.84 4.40
CA ARG A 76 -6.21 -4.24 3.31
C ARG A 76 -7.38 -3.42 3.84
N LEU A 77 -8.17 -3.96 4.77
CA LEU A 77 -9.27 -3.23 5.40
C LEU A 77 -8.76 -2.00 6.16
N LYS A 78 -7.64 -2.11 6.89
CA LYS A 78 -7.00 -0.96 7.52
C LYS A 78 -6.56 0.09 6.49
N PHE A 79 -5.95 -0.34 5.39
CA PHE A 79 -5.54 0.56 4.30
C PHE A 79 -6.73 1.31 3.71
N MET A 80 -7.84 0.62 3.43
CA MET A 80 -9.06 1.25 2.93
C MET A 80 -9.65 2.26 3.92
N LEU A 81 -9.62 1.92 5.22
CA LEU A 81 -10.07 2.82 6.28
C LEU A 81 -9.20 4.09 6.34
N GLU A 82 -7.88 3.95 6.33
CA GLU A 82 -6.98 5.12 6.35
C GLU A 82 -7.15 5.99 5.10
N ARG A 83 -7.38 5.39 3.93
CA ARG A 83 -7.73 6.15 2.71
C ARG A 83 -9.05 6.88 2.84
N ALA A 84 -10.08 6.23 3.38
CA ALA A 84 -11.38 6.87 3.58
C ALA A 84 -11.29 8.07 4.53
N VAL A 85 -10.47 7.98 5.58
CA VAL A 85 -10.24 9.09 6.51
C VAL A 85 -9.53 10.26 5.81
N ILE A 86 -8.48 9.98 5.03
CA ILE A 86 -7.76 11.01 4.26
C ILE A 86 -8.69 11.68 3.23
N ASN A 87 -9.60 10.94 2.60
CA ASN A 87 -10.55 11.50 1.63
C ASN A 87 -11.55 12.47 2.25
N ASN A 88 -11.83 12.31 3.54
CA ASN A 88 -12.80 13.14 4.26
C ASN A 88 -12.18 14.38 4.89
N GLU A 89 -10.85 14.51 4.94
CA GLU A 89 -10.14 15.59 5.64
C GLU A 89 -9.12 16.31 4.74
N GLU A 90 -9.20 17.63 4.63
CA GLU A 90 -8.21 18.46 3.92
C GLU A 90 -6.82 18.49 4.61
N THR A 91 -6.68 17.97 5.83
CA THR A 91 -5.46 18.10 6.65
C THR A 91 -5.05 16.84 7.41
N SER A 92 -5.50 15.67 6.94
CA SER A 92 -5.23 14.40 7.61
C SER A 92 -3.74 13.99 7.56
N ASP A 93 -3.30 13.34 8.63
CA ASP A 93 -1.95 12.81 8.74
C ASP A 93 -1.75 11.55 7.87
N PHE A 94 -0.93 11.69 6.81
CA PHE A 94 -0.56 10.62 5.89
C PHE A 94 0.31 9.52 6.52
N PHE A 95 0.91 9.72 7.71
CA PHE A 95 1.81 8.75 8.33
C PHE A 95 1.15 7.37 8.53
N SER A 96 -0.12 7.33 8.95
CA SER A 96 -0.84 6.06 9.16
C SER A 96 -1.09 5.31 7.85
N LEU A 97 -1.45 6.03 6.78
CA LEU A 97 -1.62 5.46 5.45
C LEU A 97 -0.29 4.94 4.88
N ILE A 98 0.79 5.69 5.04
CA ILE A 98 2.13 5.27 4.60
C ILE A 98 2.56 4.01 5.35
N ALA A 99 2.37 3.97 6.67
CA ALA A 99 2.75 2.83 7.50
C ALA A 99 1.99 1.54 7.12
N VAL A 100 0.67 1.62 6.92
CA VAL A 100 -0.12 0.45 6.50
C VAL A 100 0.20 0.06 5.05
N SER A 101 0.45 1.02 4.16
CA SER A 101 0.85 0.76 2.77
C SER A 101 2.18 0.01 2.72
N ARG A 102 3.17 0.45 3.50
CA ARG A 102 4.46 -0.26 3.63
C ARG A 102 4.28 -1.68 4.12
N SER A 103 3.46 -1.86 5.16
CA SER A 103 3.19 -3.18 5.75
C SER A 103 2.54 -4.12 4.74
N LEU A 104 1.53 -3.63 4.00
CA LEU A 104 0.81 -4.42 3.00
C LEU A 104 1.71 -4.77 1.81
N LEU A 105 2.44 -3.80 1.25
CA LEU A 105 3.38 -4.04 0.15
C LEU A 105 4.46 -5.05 0.55
N THR A 106 5.07 -4.88 1.72
CA THR A 106 6.13 -5.78 2.21
C THR A 106 5.61 -7.21 2.39
N LEU A 107 4.40 -7.37 2.93
CA LEU A 107 3.78 -8.69 3.08
C LEU A 107 3.47 -9.31 1.71
N SER A 108 2.90 -8.54 0.78
CA SER A 108 2.60 -9.04 -0.58
C SER A 108 3.86 -9.51 -1.30
N LEU A 109 4.94 -8.72 -1.29
CA LEU A 109 6.22 -9.13 -1.86
C LEU A 109 6.74 -10.41 -1.21
N ARG A 110 6.62 -10.54 0.12
CA ARG A 110 7.04 -11.75 0.81
C ARG A 110 6.24 -12.99 0.42
N ILE A 111 4.94 -12.84 0.16
CA ILE A 111 4.10 -13.92 -0.36
C ILE A 111 4.58 -14.34 -1.75
N LEU A 112 4.87 -13.37 -2.63
CA LEU A 112 5.39 -13.63 -3.98
C LEU A 112 6.75 -14.33 -3.94
N GLU A 113 7.66 -13.97 -3.03
CA GLU A 113 8.93 -14.69 -2.81
C GLU A 113 8.72 -16.15 -2.37
N CYS A 114 7.60 -16.44 -1.71
CA CYS A 114 7.25 -17.77 -1.22
C CYS A 114 6.34 -18.55 -2.18
N LYS A 115 6.08 -18.06 -3.39
CA LYS A 115 5.13 -18.66 -4.34
C LYS A 115 5.38 -20.15 -4.61
N ASP A 116 6.64 -20.57 -4.70
CA ASP A 116 7.01 -21.97 -4.93
C ASP A 116 6.67 -22.91 -3.75
N TYR A 117 6.49 -22.37 -2.55
CA TYR A 117 6.15 -23.15 -1.35
C TYR A 117 4.64 -23.39 -1.23
N PHE A 118 3.86 -22.44 -1.73
CA PHE A 118 2.41 -22.55 -1.80
C PHE A 118 2.06 -23.37 -3.05
N SER A 119 1.94 -24.69 -2.87
CA SER A 119 1.55 -25.66 -3.93
C SER A 119 0.35 -25.22 -4.78
N GLU A 120 0.08 -25.91 -5.89
CA GLU A 120 -1.06 -25.70 -6.83
C GLU A 120 -2.43 -25.37 -6.17
N GLN A 121 -2.66 -25.76 -4.91
CA GLN A 121 -3.86 -25.44 -4.13
C GLN A 121 -3.96 -23.98 -3.65
N GLN A 122 -2.96 -23.12 -3.89
CA GLN A 122 -2.92 -21.74 -3.37
C GLN A 122 -2.64 -20.67 -4.45
N ILE A 123 -2.99 -20.96 -5.72
CA ILE A 123 -3.00 -19.98 -6.82
C ILE A 123 -3.75 -18.71 -6.39
N GLU A 124 -4.86 -18.86 -5.66
CA GLU A 124 -5.64 -17.76 -5.11
C GLU A 124 -4.82 -16.80 -4.24
N LEU A 125 -3.87 -17.30 -3.44
CA LEU A 125 -3.08 -16.46 -2.54
C LEU A 125 -2.05 -15.60 -3.29
N ILE A 126 -1.44 -16.18 -4.33
CA ILE A 126 -0.49 -15.47 -5.21
C ILE A 126 -1.25 -14.42 -6.03
N ASP A 127 -2.40 -14.79 -6.59
CA ASP A 127 -3.29 -13.88 -7.32
C ASP A 127 -3.79 -12.72 -6.44
N ILE A 128 -4.04 -12.98 -5.16
CA ILE A 128 -4.38 -11.95 -4.18
C ILE A 128 -3.16 -11.05 -3.93
N ALA A 129 -1.96 -11.62 -3.74
CA ALA A 129 -0.75 -10.85 -3.43
C ALA A 129 -0.40 -9.82 -4.52
N TYR A 130 -0.49 -10.18 -5.80
CA TYR A 130 -0.27 -9.22 -6.90
C TYR A 130 -1.25 -8.04 -6.84
N PHE A 131 -2.54 -8.33 -6.63
CA PHE A 131 -3.58 -7.29 -6.64
C PHE A 131 -3.49 -6.39 -5.41
N GLU A 132 -3.27 -6.99 -4.24
CA GLU A 132 -3.18 -6.25 -2.97
C GLU A 132 -1.88 -5.43 -2.86
N ALA A 133 -0.85 -5.74 -3.66
CA ALA A 133 0.38 -4.96 -3.72
C ALA A 133 0.23 -3.63 -4.48
N LEU A 134 -0.65 -3.57 -5.48
CA LEU A 134 -0.73 -2.44 -6.41
C LEU A 134 -1.18 -1.12 -5.76
N PRO A 135 -2.30 -1.07 -5.02
CA PRO A 135 -2.76 0.16 -4.37
C PRO A 135 -1.74 0.75 -3.38
N PRO A 136 -1.17 0.00 -2.42
CA PRO A 136 -0.18 0.55 -1.51
C PRO A 136 1.11 0.94 -2.23
N ALA A 137 1.52 0.21 -3.28
CA ALA A 137 2.68 0.59 -4.08
C ALA A 137 2.50 1.96 -4.74
N GLY A 138 1.35 2.23 -5.34
CA GLY A 138 1.10 3.54 -5.95
C GLY A 138 1.06 4.67 -4.92
N VAL A 139 0.43 4.48 -3.76
CA VAL A 139 0.44 5.47 -2.65
C VAL A 139 1.87 5.80 -2.25
N LEU A 140 2.70 4.78 -2.05
CA LEU A 140 4.09 4.95 -1.67
C LEU A 140 4.92 5.61 -2.79
N ALA A 141 4.68 5.25 -4.05
CA ALA A 141 5.36 5.83 -5.20
C ALA A 141 5.09 7.35 -5.31
N ILE A 142 3.83 7.76 -5.13
CA ILE A 142 3.43 9.18 -5.12
C ILE A 142 4.06 9.92 -3.94
N GLU A 143 4.02 9.34 -2.75
CA GLU A 143 4.58 9.97 -1.57
C GLU A 143 6.10 10.18 -1.69
N VAL A 144 6.83 9.21 -2.28
CA VAL A 144 8.25 9.39 -2.60
C VAL A 144 8.45 10.57 -3.55
N LEU A 145 7.69 10.64 -4.65
CA LEU A 145 7.77 11.76 -5.61
C LEU A 145 7.49 13.11 -4.94
N ARG A 146 6.46 13.16 -4.09
CA ARG A 146 6.08 14.36 -3.35
C ARG A 146 7.21 14.83 -2.45
N ARG A 147 7.78 13.94 -1.64
CA ARG A 147 8.87 14.29 -0.71
C ARG A 147 10.15 14.70 -1.42
N ASP A 148 10.51 13.99 -2.51
CA ASP A 148 11.69 14.33 -3.32
C ASP A 148 11.59 15.76 -3.88
N ARG A 149 10.39 16.16 -4.35
CA ARG A 149 10.19 17.48 -4.97
C ARG A 149 9.96 18.60 -3.95
N LEU A 150 9.35 18.31 -2.80
CA LEU A 150 9.13 19.31 -1.74
C LEU A 150 10.32 19.46 -0.79
N LYS A 151 11.37 18.64 -0.94
CA LYS A 151 12.56 18.61 -0.06
C LYS A 151 12.18 18.50 1.43
N TYR A 152 11.16 17.69 1.72
CA TYR A 152 10.82 17.36 3.11
C TYR A 152 11.99 16.67 3.79
N ASP A 153 12.10 16.85 5.11
CA ASP A 153 13.14 16.18 5.88
C ASP A 153 12.97 14.65 5.78
N GLU A 154 14.06 13.96 5.43
CA GLU A 154 14.09 12.51 5.19
C GLU A 154 14.12 11.71 6.51
N SER A 155 14.33 12.37 7.65
CA SER A 155 14.63 11.75 8.95
C SER A 155 13.63 10.66 9.37
N ASP A 156 12.35 10.79 9.01
CA ASP A 156 11.28 9.83 9.34
C ASP A 156 10.71 9.07 8.12
N PHE A 157 11.29 9.22 6.92
CA PHE A 157 10.79 8.59 5.69
C PHE A 157 11.75 7.52 5.14
N PRO A 158 11.34 6.24 5.07
CA PRO A 158 12.19 5.15 4.63
C PRO A 158 12.26 5.08 3.09
N ARG A 159 12.71 6.16 2.46
CA ARG A 159 12.76 6.35 1.00
C ARG A 159 13.41 5.18 0.26
N SER A 160 14.61 4.78 0.69
CA SER A 160 15.40 3.74 0.03
C SER A 160 14.71 2.37 0.09
N GLU A 161 14.10 2.04 1.23
CA GLU A 161 13.34 0.79 1.39
C GLU A 161 12.13 0.77 0.45
N ILE A 162 11.40 1.88 0.35
CA ILE A 162 10.24 2.00 -0.53
C ILE A 162 10.66 1.83 -1.99
N LEU A 163 11.69 2.56 -2.44
CA LEU A 163 12.19 2.45 -3.82
C LEU A 163 12.69 1.03 -4.14
N GLN A 164 13.34 0.36 -3.19
CA GLN A 164 13.76 -1.03 -3.35
C GLN A 164 12.56 -1.96 -3.50
N ASN A 165 11.55 -1.85 -2.63
CA ASN A 165 10.34 -2.67 -2.71
C ASN A 165 9.59 -2.44 -4.02
N LEU A 166 9.48 -1.19 -4.48
CA LEU A 166 8.90 -0.87 -5.79
C LEU A 166 9.70 -1.49 -6.94
N SER A 167 11.03 -1.47 -6.85
CA SER A 167 11.92 -2.07 -7.86
C SER A 167 11.82 -3.59 -7.91
N ILE A 168 11.50 -4.26 -6.80
CA ILE A 168 11.21 -5.70 -6.74
C ILE A 168 9.82 -5.99 -7.32
N LEU A 169 8.83 -5.13 -7.05
CA LEU A 169 7.45 -5.34 -7.49
C LEU A 169 7.29 -5.30 -9.02
N VAL A 170 7.98 -4.37 -9.71
CA VAL A 170 7.88 -4.23 -11.18
C VAL A 170 8.10 -5.53 -11.95
N PRO A 171 9.25 -6.24 -11.81
CA PRO A 171 9.48 -7.48 -12.54
C PRO A 171 8.51 -8.60 -12.14
N GLU A 172 8.03 -8.63 -10.89
CA GLU A 172 7.01 -9.59 -10.45
C GLU A 172 5.67 -9.35 -11.19
N LEU A 173 5.26 -8.09 -11.37
CA LEU A 173 4.07 -7.74 -12.14
C LEU A 173 4.23 -8.00 -13.64
N GLU A 174 5.41 -7.75 -14.21
CA GLU A 174 5.73 -8.03 -15.62
C GLU A 174 5.77 -9.54 -15.92
N ALA A 175 5.98 -10.39 -14.92
CA ALA A 175 6.02 -11.84 -15.06
C ALA A 175 4.61 -12.49 -15.15
N VAL A 176 3.54 -11.74 -14.85
CA VAL A 176 2.15 -12.22 -14.96
C VAL A 176 1.83 -12.52 -16.42
N GLY A 177 1.28 -13.71 -16.69
CA GLY A 177 0.99 -14.16 -18.05
C GLY A 177 -0.27 -13.51 -18.66
N PRO A 178 -0.35 -13.33 -20.00
CA PRO A 178 -1.54 -12.77 -20.67
C PRO A 178 -2.84 -13.56 -20.47
N GLU A 179 -2.72 -14.86 -20.18
CA GLU A 179 -3.84 -15.77 -19.93
C GLU A 179 -4.45 -15.57 -18.54
N GLU A 180 -3.77 -14.85 -17.64
CA GLU A 180 -4.24 -14.58 -16.29
C GLU A 180 -5.23 -13.41 -16.30
N GLY A 181 -6.38 -13.57 -15.62
CA GLY A 181 -7.47 -12.59 -15.65
C GLY A 181 -7.11 -11.18 -15.14
N LYS A 182 -5.94 -11.03 -14.50
CA LYS A 182 -5.44 -9.77 -13.93
C LYS A 182 -4.25 -9.17 -14.68
N TYR A 183 -3.86 -9.75 -15.82
CA TYR A 183 -2.71 -9.33 -16.61
C TYR A 183 -2.69 -7.82 -16.91
N GLY A 184 -3.80 -7.29 -17.43
CA GLY A 184 -3.89 -5.89 -17.85
C GLY A 184 -3.58 -4.90 -16.72
N VAL A 185 -4.13 -5.14 -15.53
CA VAL A 185 -3.93 -4.28 -14.36
C VAL A 185 -2.51 -4.39 -13.82
N CYS A 186 -1.90 -5.58 -13.87
CA CYS A 186 -0.51 -5.78 -13.44
C CYS A 186 0.48 -5.05 -14.35
N ILE A 187 0.32 -5.16 -15.67
CA ILE A 187 1.16 -4.46 -16.64
C ILE A 187 0.98 -2.95 -16.54
N GLN A 188 -0.25 -2.47 -16.38
CA GLN A 188 -0.52 -1.05 -16.18
C GLN A 188 0.16 -0.52 -14.91
N GLY A 189 0.02 -1.25 -13.79
CA GLY A 189 0.70 -0.91 -12.54
C GLY A 189 2.22 -0.94 -12.65
N ALA A 190 2.79 -1.94 -13.32
CA ALA A 190 4.23 -2.06 -13.55
C ALA A 190 4.79 -0.84 -14.30
N ASN A 191 4.13 -0.45 -15.41
CA ASN A 191 4.51 0.72 -16.19
C ASN A 191 4.45 2.01 -15.38
N ALA A 192 3.40 2.18 -14.59
CA ALA A 192 3.20 3.35 -13.77
C ALA A 192 4.29 3.47 -12.67
N ILE A 193 4.56 2.38 -11.95
CA ILE A 193 5.61 2.33 -10.92
C ILE A 193 7.00 2.55 -11.53
N LYS A 194 7.27 1.94 -12.69
CA LYS A 194 8.54 2.12 -13.41
C LYS A 194 8.80 3.59 -13.78
N LYS A 195 7.77 4.30 -14.24
CA LYS A 195 7.87 5.74 -14.54
C LYS A 195 8.22 6.56 -13.29
N VAL A 196 7.65 6.21 -12.13
CA VAL A 196 8.00 6.83 -10.85
C VAL A 196 9.46 6.55 -10.49
N LEU A 197 9.89 5.29 -10.56
CA LEU A 197 11.27 4.89 -10.28
C LEU A 197 12.26 5.64 -11.18
N GLU A 198 12.01 5.70 -12.48
CA GLU A 198 12.84 6.45 -13.44
C GLU A 198 12.92 7.93 -13.07
N THR A 199 11.78 8.55 -12.70
CA THR A 199 11.74 9.95 -12.28
C THR A 199 12.56 10.20 -11.01
N CYS A 200 12.43 9.34 -10.00
CA CYS A 200 13.12 9.46 -8.71
C CYS A 200 14.61 9.13 -8.78
N LEU A 201 15.02 8.26 -9.72
CA LEU A 201 16.40 7.81 -9.86
C LEU A 201 17.21 8.62 -10.87
N ALA A 202 16.57 9.15 -11.93
CA ALA A 202 17.27 9.84 -13.03
C ALA A 202 17.41 11.36 -12.83
N ARG A 203 16.56 12.03 -12.04
CA ARG A 203 16.52 13.50 -11.96
C ARG A 203 16.94 14.08 -10.62
N ARG A 204 17.54 15.28 -10.67
CA ARG A 204 17.47 16.27 -9.60
C ARG A 204 16.00 16.70 -9.50
N PRO A 205 15.30 16.49 -8.38
CA PRO A 205 13.88 16.80 -8.29
C PRO A 205 13.66 18.30 -8.57
N GLN A 206 12.85 18.60 -9.60
CA GLN A 206 12.33 19.95 -9.79
C GLN A 206 11.28 20.20 -8.69
N PRO A 207 11.28 21.37 -8.04
CA PRO A 207 10.30 21.68 -7.01
C PRO A 207 8.88 21.59 -7.57
N LEU A 208 7.97 20.94 -6.84
CA LEU A 208 6.53 21.05 -7.14
C LEU A 208 6.08 22.46 -6.79
N ASP A 209 5.23 23.05 -7.63
CA ASP A 209 4.45 24.21 -7.22
C ASP A 209 3.31 23.79 -6.26
N ALA A 210 2.68 24.77 -5.60
CA ALA A 210 1.62 24.50 -4.62
C ALA A 210 0.36 23.86 -5.24
N THR A 211 0.06 24.15 -6.51
CA THR A 211 -1.07 23.59 -7.24
C THR A 211 -0.82 22.12 -7.57
N GLN A 212 0.41 21.78 -7.98
CA GLN A 212 0.84 20.42 -8.28
C GLN A 212 0.87 19.55 -7.02
N ALA A 213 1.37 20.08 -5.91
CA ALA A 213 1.34 19.39 -4.62
C ALA A 213 -0.10 19.12 -4.16
N ALA A 214 -1.00 20.10 -4.30
CA ALA A 214 -2.42 19.93 -3.96
C ALA A 214 -3.14 18.92 -4.88
N MET A 215 -2.77 18.85 -6.16
CA MET A 215 -3.29 17.83 -7.08
C MET A 215 -2.84 16.41 -6.67
N LEU A 216 -1.56 16.25 -6.30
CA LEU A 216 -1.03 14.99 -5.77
C LEU A 216 -1.72 14.58 -4.47
N ASP A 217 -2.00 15.53 -3.57
CA ASP A 217 -2.73 15.28 -2.32
C ASP A 217 -4.18 14.84 -2.57
N GLY A 218 -4.90 15.51 -3.48
CA GLY A 218 -6.24 15.09 -3.90
C GLY A 218 -6.26 13.73 -4.61
N GLN A 219 -5.13 13.30 -5.14
CA GLN A 219 -4.95 12.03 -5.86
C GLN A 219 -4.45 10.88 -4.99
N LEU A 220 -3.96 11.15 -3.77
CA LEU A 220 -3.85 10.09 -2.76
C LEU A 220 -5.23 9.59 -2.31
N GLY A 221 -6.30 10.33 -2.68
CA GLY A 221 -7.67 10.07 -2.32
C GLY A 221 -8.60 9.49 -3.38
N PHE A 222 -8.09 8.84 -4.44
CA PHE A 222 -8.98 8.16 -5.40
C PHE A 222 -9.96 7.20 -4.70
N ASN A 223 -11.18 7.13 -5.22
CA ASN A 223 -12.25 6.31 -4.64
C ASN A 223 -12.16 4.82 -5.07
N ASN A 224 -11.38 4.51 -6.12
CA ASN A 224 -11.18 3.17 -6.66
C ASN A 224 -9.75 2.97 -7.18
N ASP A 225 -9.21 1.77 -7.04
CA ASP A 225 -7.83 1.39 -7.40
C ASP A 225 -7.62 1.30 -8.92
N ALA A 226 -8.65 0.96 -9.70
CA ALA A 226 -8.56 0.94 -11.16
C ALA A 226 -8.38 2.35 -11.73
N ASP A 227 -9.17 3.32 -11.26
CA ASP A 227 -9.07 4.72 -11.69
C ASP A 227 -7.74 5.35 -11.23
N PHE A 228 -7.25 4.93 -10.05
CA PHE A 228 -5.95 5.34 -9.55
C PHE A 228 -4.80 4.85 -10.43
N LEU A 229 -4.76 3.57 -10.76
CA LEU A 229 -3.72 2.99 -11.61
C LEU A 229 -3.84 3.49 -13.06
N ASP A 230 -5.06 3.73 -13.53
CA ASP A 230 -5.31 4.36 -14.83
C ASP A 230 -4.77 5.77 -14.89
N TRP A 231 -5.07 6.58 -13.87
CA TRP A 231 -4.45 7.88 -13.73
C TRP A 231 -2.92 7.79 -13.63
N LEU A 232 -2.37 6.88 -12.81
CA LEU A 232 -0.92 6.76 -12.60
C LEU A 232 -0.18 6.34 -13.88
N GLY A 233 -0.81 5.53 -14.74
CA GLY A 233 -0.28 5.14 -16.04
C GLY A 233 -0.35 6.24 -17.10
N HIS A 234 -1.37 7.09 -17.06
CA HIS A 234 -1.56 8.18 -18.03
C HIS A 234 -0.97 9.52 -17.59
N VAL A 235 -0.70 9.71 -16.30
CA VAL A 235 -0.19 10.98 -15.81
C VAL A 235 1.23 11.19 -16.33
N ASP A 236 1.43 12.30 -17.01
CA ASP A 236 2.74 12.67 -17.48
C ASP A 236 3.56 13.33 -16.37
N LEU A 237 4.22 12.48 -15.58
CA LEU A 237 5.09 12.89 -14.47
C LEU A 237 6.23 13.85 -14.89
N GLU A 238 6.52 13.95 -16.20
CA GLU A 238 7.48 14.89 -16.77
C GLU A 238 6.85 16.23 -17.19
N THR A 239 5.60 16.27 -17.67
CA THR A 239 4.88 17.51 -17.97
C THR A 239 4.06 17.99 -16.77
N VAL A 240 4.77 18.27 -15.69
CA VAL A 240 4.32 19.30 -14.73
C VAL A 240 4.96 20.65 -15.07
N SER A 241 4.98 20.89 -16.38
CA SER A 241 5.36 22.11 -17.07
C SER A 241 4.25 22.32 -18.11
N TRP A 242 3.20 23.04 -17.74
CA TRP A 242 2.27 23.55 -18.73
C TRP A 242 2.27 25.08 -18.65
N LEU A 243 2.90 25.66 -19.69
CA LEU A 243 3.03 27.07 -20.07
C LEU A 243 4.21 27.84 -19.45
N ASP A 244 5.40 27.62 -20.03
CA ASP A 244 6.20 28.78 -20.43
C ASP A 244 5.37 29.61 -21.44
N GLY A 245 5.05 30.83 -21.03
CA GLY A 245 4.69 32.00 -21.84
C GLY A 245 3.94 31.83 -23.16
N ALA A 246 2.64 32.16 -23.13
CA ALA A 246 2.00 33.02 -24.12
C ALA A 246 0.87 33.82 -23.47
#